data_AF-A0A0G3H6T6-F1
#
_entry.id   AF-A0A0G3H6T6-F1
#
_cell.length_a   1.000
_cell.length_b   1.000
_cell.length_c   1.000
_cell.angle_alpha   90.00
_cell.angle_beta   90.00
_cell.angle_gamma   90.00
#
_symmetry.space_group_name_H-M   'P 1'
#
loop_
_entity.id
_entity.type
_entity.pdbx_description
1 polymer ?
#
loop_
_entity_poly.entity_id
_entity_poly.type
_entity_poly.pdbx_seq_one_letter_code
_entity_poly.pdbx_strand_id
1 'polypeptide(L)'
;MPIPVYRLQQVSGVTVYGMINNGGYFLTDFTVYEDGIVDCWGKTDVAGMRDHVESGWVVPAIPVGETVRISELGDFRVLEARWSHATPGEYLGFLESVVDKLRGEQSHPVPDFPLSRANLDEPHPKKTDPMYNLNHAGATVAFNLEAFLRTDAGWEITTIVPFADETFRLSVIGERDFSFAECENMIDAGDLAITITEDAWVRVANIGELRLKPEFAIVENVTEFKKSLQGQSARAVGKQMAAEKCRQAYFEYLKEPSDFSREMLREAYEAVPEHERRYLGDMDSKDYDYYRILYTDDKREV
;
A
#
# COMPACT_ATOMS: atom_id res chain seq x y z
N MET A 1 -1.67 -29.01 -37.94
CA MET A 1 -1.39 -27.67 -37.38
C MET A 1 -0.79 -27.86 -36.00
N PRO A 2 0.30 -27.16 -35.64
CA PRO A 2 0.82 -27.20 -34.28
C PRO A 2 -0.23 -26.66 -33.30
N ILE A 3 -0.27 -27.22 -32.09
CA ILE A 3 -1.17 -26.85 -30.99
C ILE A 3 -0.34 -26.06 -29.97
N PRO A 4 -0.74 -24.83 -29.57
CA PRO A 4 -0.06 -24.11 -28.52
C PRO A 4 -0.25 -24.79 -27.17
N VAL A 5 0.82 -24.85 -26.39
CA VAL A 5 0.84 -25.39 -25.02
C VAL A 5 1.45 -24.33 -24.11
N TYR A 6 0.89 -24.17 -22.92
CA TYR A 6 1.29 -23.13 -21.95
C TYR A 6 1.75 -23.77 -20.64
N ARG A 7 2.62 -23.07 -19.91
CA ARG A 7 3.02 -23.41 -18.54
C ARG A 7 2.80 -22.20 -17.64
N LEU A 8 2.44 -22.45 -16.38
CA LEU A 8 2.50 -21.42 -15.34
C LEU A 8 3.95 -21.24 -14.91
N GLN A 9 4.37 -19.98 -14.76
CA GLN A 9 5.69 -19.60 -14.30
C GLN A 9 5.56 -18.58 -13.18
N GLN A 10 6.34 -18.77 -12.12
CA GLN A 10 6.55 -17.76 -11.10
C GLN A 10 7.66 -16.82 -11.58
N VAL A 11 7.44 -15.52 -11.40
CA VAL A 11 8.38 -14.46 -11.79
C VAL A 11 8.80 -13.74 -10.51
N SER A 12 10.10 -13.64 -10.28
CA SER A 12 10.62 -12.93 -9.10
C SER A 12 10.47 -11.42 -9.28
N GLY A 13 10.17 -10.71 -8.19
CA GLY A 13 10.09 -9.26 -8.18
C GLY A 13 10.36 -8.68 -6.81
N VAL A 14 10.61 -7.37 -6.78
CA VAL A 14 10.88 -6.58 -5.57
C VAL A 14 10.07 -5.30 -5.56
N THR A 15 9.80 -4.79 -4.36
CA THR A 15 9.20 -3.47 -4.18
C THR A 15 10.27 -2.40 -4.14
N VAL A 16 9.99 -1.28 -4.79
CA VAL A 16 10.74 -0.02 -4.66
C VAL A 16 9.75 1.11 -4.48
N TYR A 17 10.15 2.22 -3.86
CA TYR A 17 9.28 3.40 -3.86
C TYR A 17 9.29 4.07 -5.23
N GLY A 18 8.13 4.57 -5.65
CA GLY A 18 7.94 5.38 -6.84
C GLY A 18 7.05 6.58 -6.55
N MET A 19 7.04 7.55 -7.46
CA MET A 19 6.21 8.75 -7.34
C MET A 19 5.33 8.92 -8.58
N ILE A 20 4.04 9.06 -8.35
CA ILE A 20 3.03 9.28 -9.40
C ILE A 20 2.45 10.68 -9.28
N ASN A 21 2.29 11.36 -10.41
CA ASN A 21 1.56 12.61 -10.52
C ASN A 21 0.21 12.36 -11.23
N ASN A 22 -0.87 12.33 -10.47
CA ASN A 22 -2.23 12.13 -10.96
C ASN A 22 -3.17 13.20 -10.39
N GLY A 23 -2.99 14.45 -10.83
CA GLY A 23 -3.69 15.61 -10.24
C GLY A 23 -3.18 15.99 -8.84
N GLY A 24 -2.02 15.45 -8.47
CA GLY A 24 -1.34 15.57 -7.18
C GLY A 24 -0.23 14.52 -7.11
N TYR A 25 0.73 14.70 -6.20
CA TYR A 25 1.87 13.78 -6.08
C TYR A 25 1.59 12.70 -5.04
N PHE A 26 1.88 11.45 -5.39
CA PHE A 26 1.69 10.29 -4.55
C PHE A 26 3.00 9.52 -4.44
N LEU A 27 3.48 9.29 -3.22
CA LEU A 27 4.50 8.31 -2.94
C LEU A 27 3.82 6.95 -2.76
N THR A 28 4.26 5.95 -3.51
CA THR A 28 3.63 4.63 -3.52
C THR A 28 4.69 3.56 -3.80
N ASP A 29 4.38 2.33 -3.42
CA ASP A 29 5.15 1.17 -3.83
C ASP A 29 4.97 0.88 -5.33
N PHE A 30 6.08 0.67 -6.03
CA PHE A 30 6.14 0.04 -7.36
C PHE A 30 6.68 -1.37 -7.20
N THR A 31 6.16 -2.31 -7.99
CA THR A 31 6.72 -3.68 -8.06
C THR A 31 7.50 -3.84 -9.35
N VAL A 32 8.77 -4.21 -9.26
CA VAL A 32 9.66 -4.45 -10.41
C VAL A 32 9.97 -5.94 -10.50
N TYR A 33 9.73 -6.54 -11.67
CA TYR A 33 9.92 -7.95 -11.93
C TYR A 33 11.18 -8.24 -12.75
N GLU A 34 11.72 -9.45 -12.60
CA GLU A 34 12.93 -9.90 -13.31
C GLU A 34 12.76 -9.94 -14.85
N ASP A 35 11.53 -10.07 -15.33
CA ASP A 35 11.20 -10.04 -16.75
C ASP A 35 11.13 -8.60 -17.33
N GLY A 36 11.25 -7.58 -16.47
CA GLY A 36 11.21 -6.17 -16.85
C GLY A 36 9.82 -5.56 -16.82
N ILE A 37 8.81 -6.28 -16.32
CA ILE A 37 7.51 -5.68 -16.00
C ILE A 37 7.62 -4.84 -14.73
N VAL A 38 6.93 -3.71 -14.71
CA VAL A 38 6.76 -2.83 -13.55
C VAL A 38 5.27 -2.64 -13.30
N ASP A 39 4.83 -2.83 -12.06
CA ASP A 39 3.49 -2.44 -11.60
C ASP A 39 3.58 -1.10 -10.86
N CYS A 40 3.05 -0.05 -11.47
CA CYS A 40 3.02 1.32 -10.95
C CYS A 40 1.61 1.90 -11.07
N TRP A 41 0.65 1.29 -10.36
CA TRP A 41 -0.80 1.48 -10.54
C TRP A 41 -1.30 0.91 -11.88
N GLY A 42 -0.76 -0.25 -12.25
CA GLY A 42 -0.97 -0.86 -13.55
C GLY A 42 0.35 -1.43 -14.06
N LYS A 43 0.25 -2.58 -14.73
CA LYS A 43 1.41 -3.27 -15.28
C LYS A 43 1.84 -2.60 -16.59
N THR A 44 3.13 -2.39 -16.71
CA THR A 44 3.77 -1.82 -17.90
C THR A 44 5.17 -2.45 -18.05
N ASP A 45 5.76 -2.34 -19.23
CA ASP A 45 7.15 -2.77 -19.45
C ASP A 45 8.11 -1.57 -19.36
N VAL A 46 9.41 -1.80 -19.57
CA VAL A 46 10.43 -0.73 -19.53
C VAL A 46 10.14 0.39 -20.55
N ALA A 47 9.56 0.06 -21.71
CA ALA A 47 9.20 1.07 -22.71
C ALA A 47 8.01 1.90 -22.23
N GLY A 48 6.96 1.27 -21.71
CA GLY A 48 5.83 1.98 -21.13
C GLY A 48 6.20 2.78 -19.87
N MET A 49 7.17 2.33 -19.07
CA MET A 49 7.74 3.14 -17.98
C MET A 49 8.39 4.42 -18.50
N ARG A 50 9.10 4.35 -19.62
CA ARG A 50 9.66 5.54 -20.27
C ARG A 50 8.56 6.51 -20.67
N ASP A 51 7.49 6.02 -21.28
CA ASP A 51 6.33 6.85 -21.66
C ASP A 51 5.66 7.50 -20.43
N HIS A 52 5.53 6.76 -19.32
CA HIS A 52 5.01 7.31 -18.05
C HIS A 52 5.90 8.40 -17.47
N VAL A 53 7.22 8.26 -17.56
CA VAL A 53 8.16 9.28 -17.10
C VAL A 53 8.16 10.50 -18.02
N GLU A 54 8.17 10.29 -19.34
CA GLU A 54 8.16 11.38 -20.34
C GLU A 54 6.86 12.19 -20.32
N SER A 55 5.73 11.54 -20.06
CA SER A 55 4.43 12.22 -19.87
C SER A 55 4.31 12.96 -18.53
N GLY A 56 5.24 12.73 -17.61
CA GLY A 56 5.21 13.28 -16.25
C GLY A 56 4.18 12.60 -15.34
N TRP A 57 3.63 11.45 -15.74
CA TRP A 57 2.76 10.62 -14.91
C TRP A 57 3.55 9.94 -13.78
N VAL A 58 4.73 9.40 -14.09
CA VAL A 58 5.72 8.99 -13.10
C VAL A 58 6.78 10.08 -13.04
N VAL A 59 7.13 10.53 -11.84
CA VAL A 59 8.08 11.63 -11.66
C VAL A 59 9.30 11.19 -10.87
N PRO A 60 10.53 11.56 -11.28
CA PRO A 60 11.76 11.25 -10.53
C PRO A 60 11.95 12.17 -9.31
N ALA A 61 11.26 13.32 -9.29
CA ALA A 61 11.36 14.32 -8.24
C ALA A 61 10.04 15.10 -8.11
N ILE A 62 9.73 15.52 -6.88
CA ILE A 62 8.60 16.41 -6.59
C ILE A 62 9.13 17.85 -6.43
N PRO A 63 8.50 18.86 -7.05
CA PRO A 63 8.93 20.23 -6.87
C PRO A 63 8.86 20.68 -5.40
N VAL A 64 9.86 21.44 -4.95
CA VAL A 64 9.82 22.03 -3.59
C VAL A 64 8.63 22.99 -3.49
N GLY A 65 7.92 22.89 -2.38
CA GLY A 65 6.71 23.67 -2.09
C GLY A 65 5.41 22.94 -2.43
N GLU A 66 5.48 21.86 -3.20
CA GLU A 66 4.35 20.96 -3.49
C GLU A 66 4.09 19.98 -2.36
N THR A 67 2.92 19.35 -2.41
CA THR A 67 2.46 18.38 -1.41
C THR A 67 2.55 16.97 -1.98
N VAL A 68 3.19 16.08 -1.23
CA VAL A 68 3.22 14.63 -1.49
C VAL A 68 2.24 13.93 -0.57
N ARG A 69 1.39 13.08 -1.13
CA ARG A 69 0.55 12.14 -0.38
C ARG A 69 1.30 10.84 -0.18
N ILE A 70 1.38 10.39 1.06
CA ILE A 70 1.88 9.07 1.43
C ILE A 70 0.67 8.28 1.91
N SER A 71 0.42 7.11 1.29
CA SER A 71 -0.74 6.26 1.63
C SER A 71 -0.80 5.98 3.13
N GLU A 72 -2.02 5.90 3.67
CA GLU A 72 -2.33 5.73 5.11
C GLU A 72 -1.84 6.84 6.07
N LEU A 73 -0.82 7.61 5.70
CA LEU A 73 -0.24 8.66 6.56
C LEU A 73 -0.91 10.01 6.32
N GLY A 74 -1.02 10.43 5.06
CA GLY A 74 -1.65 11.68 4.67
C GLY A 74 -0.77 12.56 3.78
N ASP A 75 -0.96 13.87 3.91
CA ASP A 75 -0.36 14.86 3.02
C ASP A 75 0.77 15.61 3.72
N PHE A 76 1.90 15.71 3.01
CA PHE A 76 3.11 16.33 3.52
C PHE A 76 3.66 17.31 2.49
N ARG A 77 3.91 18.54 2.92
CA ARG A 77 4.59 19.53 2.07
C ARG A 77 6.08 19.23 1.99
N VAL A 78 6.61 19.20 0.78
CA VAL A 78 8.04 19.08 0.52
C VAL A 78 8.70 20.45 0.68
N LEU A 79 9.45 20.66 1.75
CA LEU A 79 10.15 21.92 2.02
C LEU A 79 11.54 21.96 1.38
N GLU A 80 12.23 20.83 1.36
CA GLU A 80 13.55 20.62 0.77
C GLU A 80 13.67 19.15 0.34
N ALA A 81 14.52 18.84 -0.64
CA ALA A 81 14.75 17.47 -1.07
C ALA A 81 16.16 17.23 -1.61
N ARG A 82 16.66 16.00 -1.39
CA ARG A 82 17.92 15.46 -1.92
C ARG A 82 17.59 14.15 -2.62
N TRP A 83 17.38 14.22 -3.93
CA TRP A 83 16.95 13.08 -4.73
C TRP A 83 18.12 12.15 -5.08
N SER A 84 17.91 10.84 -4.96
CA SER A 84 18.86 9.81 -5.39
C SER A 84 18.93 9.72 -6.92
N HIS A 85 17.81 9.93 -7.59
CA HIS A 85 17.66 9.88 -9.05
C HIS A 85 16.80 11.07 -9.50
N ALA A 86 17.41 12.24 -9.68
CA ALA A 86 16.67 13.50 -9.88
C ALA A 86 16.13 13.65 -11.31
N THR A 87 16.74 12.98 -12.28
CA THR A 87 16.38 13.09 -13.70
C THR A 87 15.66 11.84 -14.22
N PRO A 88 14.83 11.96 -15.27
CA PRO A 88 14.21 10.83 -15.95
C PRO A 88 15.19 9.70 -16.30
N GLY A 89 16.36 10.05 -16.84
CA GLY A 89 17.37 9.07 -17.25
C GLY A 89 18.00 8.33 -16.07
N GLU A 90 18.27 9.02 -14.97
CA GLU A 90 18.78 8.39 -13.74
C GLU A 90 17.75 7.43 -13.13
N TYR A 91 16.47 7.84 -13.10
CA TYR A 91 15.41 7.02 -12.53
C TYR A 91 15.12 5.77 -13.36
N LEU A 92 15.06 5.89 -14.69
CA LEU A 92 14.93 4.73 -15.58
C LEU A 92 16.15 3.81 -15.47
N GLY A 93 17.36 4.36 -15.40
CA GLY A 93 18.58 3.58 -15.19
C GLY A 93 18.60 2.84 -13.85
N PHE A 94 18.01 3.43 -12.80
CA PHE A 94 17.80 2.74 -11.53
C PHE A 94 16.88 1.53 -11.70
N LEU A 95 15.71 1.68 -12.34
CA LEU A 95 14.78 0.57 -12.56
C LEU A 95 15.42 -0.54 -13.41
N GLU A 96 16.15 -0.19 -14.46
CA GLU A 96 16.93 -1.14 -15.27
C GLU A 96 17.95 -1.91 -14.41
N SER A 97 18.66 -1.22 -13.51
CA SER A 97 19.62 -1.86 -12.60
C SER A 97 18.97 -2.83 -11.61
N VAL A 98 17.72 -2.56 -11.19
CA VAL A 98 16.94 -3.47 -10.34
C VAL A 98 16.59 -4.74 -11.11
N VAL A 99 16.13 -4.60 -12.36
CA VAL A 99 15.84 -5.74 -13.25
C VAL A 99 17.10 -6.59 -13.49
N ASP A 100 18.22 -5.94 -13.80
CA ASP A 100 19.50 -6.64 -14.04
C ASP A 100 19.98 -7.39 -12.81
N LYS A 101 19.83 -6.80 -11.61
CA LYS A 101 20.17 -7.46 -10.36
C LYS A 101 19.31 -8.69 -10.13
N LEU A 102 17.99 -8.61 -10.34
CA LEU A 102 17.09 -9.75 -10.20
C LEU A 102 17.46 -10.89 -11.15
N ARG A 103 17.79 -10.57 -12.41
CA ARG A 103 18.25 -11.54 -13.40
C ARG A 103 19.60 -12.16 -13.05
N GLY A 104 20.50 -11.39 -12.43
CA GLY A 104 21.80 -11.88 -11.98
C GLY A 104 21.72 -12.81 -10.76
N GLU A 105 20.74 -12.59 -9.88
CA GLU A 105 20.49 -13.42 -8.69
C GLU A 105 19.77 -14.74 -9.03
N GLN A 106 19.04 -14.80 -10.15
CA GLN A 106 18.34 -15.98 -10.64
C GLN A 106 19.07 -16.57 -11.87
N SER A 107 19.83 -17.66 -11.71
CA SER A 107 20.50 -18.34 -12.83
C SER A 107 19.52 -19.18 -13.68
N HIS A 108 18.53 -18.54 -14.30
CA HIS A 108 17.64 -19.18 -15.27
C HIS A 108 17.65 -18.41 -16.60
N PRO A 109 17.84 -19.10 -17.74
CA PRO A 109 17.80 -18.45 -19.05
C PRO A 109 16.39 -17.92 -19.30
N VAL A 110 16.27 -16.61 -19.52
CA VAL A 110 15.05 -15.97 -20.01
C VAL A 110 14.71 -16.58 -21.37
N PRO A 111 13.53 -17.19 -21.56
CA PRO A 111 13.09 -17.53 -22.89
C PRO A 111 12.70 -16.23 -23.61
N ASP A 112 13.35 -15.98 -24.75
CA ASP A 112 13.04 -14.88 -25.65
C ASP A 112 11.67 -15.11 -26.30
N PHE A 113 10.60 -14.71 -25.59
CA PHE A 113 9.25 -14.67 -26.15
C PHE A 113 8.88 -13.22 -26.43
N PRO A 114 8.36 -12.90 -27.63
CA PRO A 114 7.79 -11.59 -27.87
C PRO A 114 6.62 -11.39 -26.90
N LEU A 115 6.75 -10.42 -26.00
CA LEU A 115 5.66 -9.94 -25.15
C LEU A 115 4.48 -9.61 -26.06
N SER A 116 3.43 -10.42 -26.04
CA SER A 116 2.24 -10.11 -26.80
C SER A 116 1.50 -8.99 -26.06
N ARG A 117 1.24 -7.89 -26.76
CA ARG A 117 0.38 -6.78 -26.30
C ARG A 117 -0.96 -7.26 -25.70
N ALA A 118 -1.41 -8.46 -26.10
CA ALA A 118 -2.65 -9.06 -25.64
C ALA A 118 -2.73 -9.31 -24.12
N ASN A 119 -1.60 -9.49 -23.42
CA ASN A 119 -1.61 -9.66 -21.95
C ASN A 119 -1.61 -8.32 -21.17
N LEU A 120 -1.36 -7.19 -21.86
CA LEU A 120 -1.47 -5.84 -21.29
C LEU A 120 -2.88 -5.27 -21.46
N ASP A 121 -3.61 -5.74 -22.47
CA ASP A 121 -4.97 -5.30 -22.82
C ASP A 121 -6.09 -6.12 -22.12
N GLU A 122 -5.76 -7.10 -21.28
CA GLU A 122 -6.80 -7.78 -20.48
C GLU A 122 -7.45 -6.76 -19.54
N PRO A 123 -8.80 -6.70 -19.47
CA PRO A 123 -9.51 -5.76 -18.63
C PRO A 123 -9.06 -6.00 -17.20
N HIS A 124 -8.29 -5.05 -16.66
CA HIS A 124 -7.71 -5.02 -15.32
C HIS A 124 -7.87 -6.37 -14.60
N PRO A 125 -6.91 -7.31 -14.69
CA PRO A 125 -6.93 -8.42 -13.75
C PRO A 125 -7.08 -7.77 -12.37
N LYS A 126 -8.26 -7.98 -11.74
CA LYS A 126 -8.62 -7.37 -10.44
C LYS A 126 -7.37 -7.42 -9.59
N LYS A 127 -6.79 -6.27 -9.20
CA LYS A 127 -5.50 -6.13 -8.49
C LYS A 127 -5.00 -7.51 -8.05
N THR A 128 -4.27 -8.21 -8.92
CA THR A 128 -3.69 -9.48 -8.49
C THR A 128 -2.51 -9.06 -7.66
N ASP A 129 -2.77 -8.97 -6.35
CA ASP A 129 -1.83 -8.49 -5.37
C ASP A 129 -0.47 -9.21 -5.59
N PRO A 130 0.61 -8.47 -5.87
CA PRO A 130 1.84 -9.04 -6.43
C PRO A 130 2.49 -10.00 -5.44
N MET A 131 2.49 -11.32 -5.70
CA MET A 131 3.04 -12.31 -4.76
C MET A 131 4.55 -12.12 -4.54
N TYR A 132 4.98 -11.57 -3.39
CA TYR A 132 6.40 -11.41 -3.06
C TYR A 132 7.05 -12.75 -2.71
N ASN A 133 8.23 -13.01 -3.28
CA ASN A 133 9.04 -14.17 -2.95
C ASN A 133 10.10 -13.77 -1.91
N LEU A 134 9.73 -13.76 -0.64
CA LEU A 134 10.65 -13.48 0.47
C LEU A 134 10.79 -14.69 1.39
N ASN A 135 11.30 -15.83 0.88
CA ASN A 135 11.72 -17.02 1.65
C ASN A 135 10.75 -17.60 2.71
N HIS A 136 9.55 -17.07 2.86
CA HIS A 136 8.41 -17.60 3.58
C HIS A 136 7.42 -18.07 2.52
N ALA A 137 7.40 -19.37 2.27
CA ALA A 137 6.41 -19.98 1.41
C ALA A 137 5.01 -19.65 1.95
N GLY A 138 4.24 -18.83 1.23
CA GLY A 138 2.86 -18.47 1.58
C GLY A 138 2.52 -16.98 1.65
N ALA A 139 3.35 -16.07 1.11
CA ALA A 139 3.00 -14.64 1.08
C ALA A 139 1.78 -14.38 0.18
N THR A 140 0.60 -14.19 0.77
CA THR A 140 -0.54 -13.55 0.10
C THR A 140 -0.38 -12.05 0.28
N VAL A 141 -0.26 -11.29 -0.80
CA VAL A 141 -0.05 -9.85 -0.68
C VAL A 141 -1.34 -9.17 -0.28
N ALA A 142 -1.31 -8.63 0.93
CA ALA A 142 -2.29 -7.70 1.45
C ALA A 142 -1.81 -6.28 1.13
N PHE A 143 -2.69 -5.28 1.26
CA PHE A 143 -2.31 -3.90 1.05
C PHE A 143 -1.24 -3.53 2.08
N ASN A 144 -0.11 -3.02 1.61
CA ASN A 144 0.98 -2.56 2.46
C ASN A 144 0.52 -1.35 3.29
N LEU A 145 1.03 -1.21 4.52
CA LEU A 145 0.89 0.02 5.31
C LEU A 145 2.21 0.77 5.33
N GLU A 146 2.16 2.08 5.21
CA GLU A 146 3.31 2.94 5.41
C GLU A 146 3.35 3.49 6.84
N ALA A 147 4.57 3.70 7.35
CA ALA A 147 4.84 4.36 8.62
C ALA A 147 6.19 5.08 8.57
N PHE A 148 6.39 6.02 9.51
CA PHE A 148 7.70 6.57 9.79
C PHE A 148 8.39 5.71 10.86
N LEU A 149 9.55 5.17 10.55
CA LEU A 149 10.41 4.46 11.48
C LEU A 149 11.51 5.40 11.99
N ARG A 150 11.67 5.48 13.30
CA ARG A 150 12.80 6.15 13.94
C ARG A 150 14.03 5.22 13.90
N THR A 151 15.09 5.68 13.26
CA THR A 151 16.39 5.00 13.21
C THR A 151 17.46 5.89 13.84
N ASP A 152 18.67 5.34 14.03
CA ASP A 152 19.83 6.12 14.49
C ASP A 152 20.18 7.28 13.53
N ALA A 153 19.76 7.17 12.27
CA ALA A 153 20.01 8.16 11.22
C ALA A 153 18.87 9.21 11.08
N GLY A 154 17.79 9.09 11.86
CA GLY A 154 16.61 9.96 11.78
C GLY A 154 15.35 9.20 11.38
N TRP A 155 14.41 9.89 10.74
CA TRP A 155 13.17 9.27 10.27
C TRP A 155 13.36 8.63 8.90
N GLU A 156 12.82 7.43 8.73
CA GLU A 156 12.74 6.75 7.43
C GLU A 156 11.30 6.30 7.16
N ILE A 157 10.84 6.37 5.92
CA ILE A 157 9.58 5.71 5.54
C ILE A 157 9.85 4.21 5.47
N THR A 158 9.03 3.45 6.19
CA THR A 158 9.01 2.00 6.12
C THR A 158 7.67 1.51 5.62
N THR A 159 7.72 0.49 4.78
CA THR A 159 6.56 -0.32 4.42
C THR A 159 6.45 -1.47 5.42
N ILE A 160 5.25 -1.67 5.95
CA ILE A 160 4.89 -2.78 6.83
C ILE A 160 4.22 -3.85 5.97
N VAL A 161 4.89 -4.99 5.84
CA VAL A 161 4.44 -6.12 5.03
C VAL A 161 3.93 -7.22 5.96
N PRO A 162 2.64 -7.57 5.95
CA PRO A 162 2.10 -8.66 6.74
C PRO A 162 2.40 -10.02 6.10
N PHE A 163 2.57 -11.06 6.93
CA PHE A 163 2.82 -12.43 6.52
C PHE A 163 1.72 -13.39 6.98
N ALA A 164 1.66 -14.55 6.33
CA ALA A 164 0.64 -15.57 6.60
C ALA A 164 0.81 -16.28 7.97
N ASP A 165 1.90 -16.02 8.69
CA ASP A 165 2.11 -16.47 10.07
C ASP A 165 1.73 -15.38 11.10
N GLU A 166 1.02 -14.34 10.66
CA GLU A 166 0.58 -13.19 11.47
C GLU A 166 1.73 -12.31 12.00
N THR A 167 2.91 -12.43 11.40
CA THR A 167 4.04 -11.51 11.62
C THR A 167 4.09 -10.40 10.57
N PHE A 168 4.92 -9.40 10.82
CA PHE A 168 5.13 -8.24 9.97
C PHE A 168 6.62 -8.01 9.71
N ARG A 169 6.96 -7.57 8.51
CA ARG A 169 8.30 -7.07 8.18
C ARG A 169 8.27 -5.58 7.90
N LEU A 170 9.26 -4.89 8.43
CA LEU A 170 9.49 -3.47 8.16
C LEU A 170 10.60 -3.36 7.10
N SER A 171 10.31 -2.77 5.95
CA SER A 171 11.26 -2.69 4.83
C SER A 171 12.62 -2.10 5.21
N VAL A 172 12.66 -1.17 6.17
CA VAL A 172 13.89 -0.55 6.67
C VAL A 172 14.72 -1.48 7.58
N ILE A 173 14.09 -2.37 8.34
CA ILE A 173 14.78 -3.26 9.32
C ILE A 173 15.21 -4.60 8.69
N GLY A 174 14.79 -4.89 7.45
CA GLY A 174 15.27 -6.05 6.69
C GLY A 174 14.63 -7.37 7.12
N GLU A 175 15.44 -8.42 7.31
CA GLU A 175 14.98 -9.82 7.42
C GLU A 175 14.32 -10.19 8.76
N ARG A 176 14.19 -9.24 9.71
CA ARG A 176 13.52 -9.51 10.97
C ARG A 176 12.01 -9.39 10.81
N ASP A 177 11.32 -10.41 11.28
CA ASP A 177 9.87 -10.42 11.43
C ASP A 177 9.47 -10.01 12.86
N PHE A 178 8.35 -9.31 12.95
CA PHE A 178 7.81 -8.72 14.17
C PHE A 178 6.41 -9.27 14.40
N SER A 179 6.12 -9.69 15.63
CA SER A 179 4.75 -9.98 16.04
C SER A 179 3.92 -8.70 16.12
N PHE A 180 2.59 -8.84 16.09
CA PHE A 180 1.67 -7.72 16.31
C PHE A 180 1.99 -6.95 17.60
N ALA A 181 2.24 -7.67 18.71
CA ALA A 181 2.58 -7.06 20.00
C ALA A 181 3.91 -6.28 19.96
N GLU A 182 4.91 -6.74 19.20
CA GLU A 182 6.15 -5.98 19.02
C GLU A 182 5.90 -4.70 18.23
N CYS A 183 5.11 -4.75 17.15
CA CYS A 183 4.72 -3.55 16.41
C CYS A 183 3.93 -2.57 17.29
N GLU A 184 3.00 -3.05 18.12
CA GLU A 184 2.27 -2.20 19.08
C GLU A 184 3.22 -1.49 20.05
N ASN A 185 4.19 -2.23 20.60
CA ASN A 185 5.19 -1.65 21.50
C ASN A 185 6.02 -0.56 20.79
N MET A 186 6.39 -0.76 19.52
CA MET A 186 7.09 0.26 18.73
C MET A 186 6.23 1.50 18.48
N ILE A 187 4.93 1.32 18.23
CA ILE A 187 3.97 2.42 18.08
C ILE A 187 3.85 3.20 19.39
N ASP A 188 3.68 2.50 20.52
CA ASP A 188 3.53 3.12 21.84
C ASP A 188 4.81 3.83 22.31
N ALA A 189 5.98 3.33 21.91
CA ALA A 189 7.27 3.98 22.15
C ALA A 189 7.55 5.17 21.21
N GLY A 190 6.73 5.36 20.17
CA GLY A 190 6.94 6.36 19.13
C GLY A 190 8.14 6.07 18.21
N ASP A 191 8.59 4.81 18.14
CA ASP A 191 9.60 4.36 17.17
C ASP A 191 8.97 4.07 15.81
N LEU A 192 7.71 3.62 15.79
CA LEU A 192 6.91 3.44 14.57
C LEU A 192 5.74 4.42 14.60
N ALA A 193 5.84 5.52 13.86
CA ALA A 193 4.93 6.65 13.94
C ALA A 193 4.10 6.83 12.66
N ILE A 194 2.91 7.39 12.82
CA ILE A 194 1.99 7.74 11.71
C ILE A 194 2.14 9.19 11.24
N THR A 195 2.99 9.96 11.91
CA THR A 195 3.30 11.34 11.56
C THR A 195 4.66 11.75 12.12
N ILE A 196 5.14 12.92 11.70
CA ILE A 196 6.36 13.57 12.18
C ILE A 196 6.00 14.91 12.81
N THR A 197 6.86 15.44 13.68
CA THR A 197 6.61 16.72 14.39
C THR A 197 7.10 17.91 13.58
N GLU A 198 6.29 18.97 13.47
CA GLU A 198 6.56 20.25 12.78
C GLU A 198 7.03 20.10 11.33
N ASP A 199 8.31 19.85 11.14
CA ASP A 199 8.91 19.40 9.91
C ASP A 199 10.17 18.57 10.22
N ALA A 200 10.43 17.53 9.43
CA ALA A 200 11.58 16.67 9.66
C ALA A 200 12.17 16.16 8.34
N TRP A 201 13.48 15.91 8.35
CA TRP A 201 14.11 15.12 7.28
C TRP A 201 13.69 13.67 7.43
N VAL A 202 13.12 13.13 6.35
CA VAL A 202 12.68 11.76 6.22
C VAL A 202 13.41 11.13 5.03
N ARG A 203 14.05 9.99 5.27
CA ARG A 203 14.64 9.18 4.21
C ARG A 203 13.57 8.29 3.59
N VAL A 204 13.59 8.19 2.27
CA VAL A 204 12.76 7.30 1.49
C VAL A 204 13.69 6.44 0.66
N ALA A 205 13.64 5.12 0.88
CA ALA A 205 14.50 4.18 0.15
C ALA A 205 14.40 4.43 -1.36
N ASN A 206 15.54 4.32 -2.06
CA ASN A 206 15.71 4.57 -3.50
C ASN A 206 15.23 5.93 -4.07
N ILE A 207 14.57 6.79 -3.28
CA ILE A 207 14.08 8.10 -3.71
C ILE A 207 15.00 9.22 -3.21
N GLY A 208 15.41 9.18 -1.94
CA GLY A 208 16.30 10.18 -1.35
C GLY A 208 15.86 10.65 0.03
N GLU A 209 16.28 11.86 0.40
CA GLU A 209 15.89 12.51 1.67
C GLU A 209 14.99 13.71 1.39
N LEU A 210 13.87 13.81 2.10
CA LEU A 210 12.90 14.89 1.95
C LEU A 210 12.68 15.56 3.30
N ARG A 211 12.69 16.89 3.34
CA ARG A 211 12.22 17.64 4.51
C ARG A 211 10.71 17.83 4.37
N LEU A 212 9.96 17.07 5.16
CA LEU A 212 8.51 17.00 5.08
C LEU A 212 7.86 17.77 6.22
N LYS A 213 6.78 18.50 5.90
CA LYS A 213 5.90 19.14 6.88
C LYS A 213 4.50 18.53 6.78
N PRO A 214 3.93 17.95 7.84
CA PRO A 214 2.56 17.45 7.81
C PRO A 214 1.55 18.57 7.53
N GLU A 215 0.59 18.31 6.64
CA GLU A 215 -0.53 19.21 6.31
C GLU A 215 -1.88 18.56 6.59
N PHE A 216 -2.00 17.25 6.36
CA PHE A 216 -3.22 16.48 6.59
C PHE A 216 -2.85 15.06 7.04
N ALA A 217 -3.63 14.50 7.97
CA ALA A 217 -3.47 13.12 8.43
C ALA A 217 -4.65 12.28 7.94
N ILE A 218 -4.39 11.12 7.33
CA ILE A 218 -5.42 10.14 6.98
C ILE A 218 -5.78 9.31 8.22
N VAL A 219 -4.77 8.80 8.92
CA VAL A 219 -4.92 8.12 10.21
C VAL A 219 -4.69 9.14 11.32
N GLU A 220 -5.73 9.43 12.09
CA GLU A 220 -5.69 10.53 13.06
C GLU A 220 -4.91 10.21 14.34
N ASN A 221 -4.87 8.94 14.74
CA ASN A 221 -4.24 8.53 15.98
C ASN A 221 -3.73 7.08 15.95
N VAL A 222 -2.88 6.75 16.91
CA VAL A 222 -2.24 5.43 17.03
C VAL A 222 -3.23 4.29 17.24
N THR A 223 -4.40 4.54 17.84
CA THR A 223 -5.44 3.52 18.03
C THR A 223 -6.04 3.11 16.69
N GLU A 224 -6.36 4.08 15.83
CA GLU A 224 -6.86 3.80 14.48
C GLU A 224 -5.79 3.11 13.62
N PHE A 225 -4.52 3.49 13.78
CA PHE A 225 -3.42 2.80 13.09
C PHE A 225 -3.29 1.33 13.49
N LYS A 226 -3.40 1.03 14.79
CA LYS A 226 -3.38 -0.36 15.30
C LYS A 226 -4.53 -1.19 14.72
N LYS A 227 -5.71 -0.59 14.48
CA LYS A 227 -6.82 -1.28 13.80
C LYS A 227 -6.48 -1.60 12.35
N SER A 228 -5.87 -0.68 11.60
CA SER A 228 -5.41 -0.95 10.22
C SER A 228 -4.36 -2.06 10.19
N LEU A 229 -3.40 -2.03 11.11
CA LEU A 229 -2.39 -3.09 11.26
C LEU A 229 -3.05 -4.46 11.52
N GLN A 230 -4.05 -4.51 12.40
CA GLN A 230 -4.81 -5.73 12.67
C GLN A 230 -5.61 -6.20 11.45
N GLY A 231 -6.20 -5.26 10.70
CA GLY A 231 -6.88 -5.53 9.44
C GLY A 231 -5.97 -6.20 8.41
N GLN A 232 -4.74 -5.69 8.25
CA GLN A 232 -3.77 -6.27 7.33
C GLN A 232 -3.29 -7.66 7.76
N SER A 233 -3.08 -7.88 9.06
CA SER A 233 -2.80 -9.23 9.57
C SER A 233 -3.95 -10.20 9.23
N ALA A 234 -5.19 -9.84 9.54
CA ALA A 234 -6.35 -10.68 9.25
C ALA A 234 -6.46 -11.00 7.74
N ARG A 235 -6.24 -10.01 6.89
CA ARG A 235 -6.23 -10.16 5.44
C ARG A 235 -5.16 -11.14 4.96
N ALA A 236 -3.93 -11.03 5.46
CA ALA A 236 -2.80 -11.87 5.04
C ALA A 236 -3.05 -13.38 5.29
N VAL A 237 -3.81 -13.72 6.33
CA VAL A 237 -4.20 -15.09 6.68
C VAL A 237 -5.59 -15.50 6.19
N GLY A 238 -6.27 -14.65 5.41
CA GLY A 238 -7.61 -14.91 4.91
C GLY A 238 -8.69 -14.98 6.00
N LYS A 239 -8.46 -14.37 7.17
CA LYS A 239 -9.46 -14.23 8.23
C LYS A 239 -10.43 -13.09 7.89
N GLN A 240 -11.65 -13.20 8.41
CA GLN A 240 -12.67 -12.17 8.22
C GLN A 240 -12.21 -10.83 8.80
N MET A 241 -12.23 -9.78 7.99
CA MET A 241 -11.82 -8.43 8.38
C MET A 241 -12.92 -7.70 9.18
N ALA A 242 -12.56 -6.63 9.90
CA ALA A 242 -13.51 -5.81 10.65
C ALA A 242 -14.64 -5.28 9.75
N ALA A 243 -14.33 -4.82 8.53
CA ALA A 243 -15.31 -4.33 7.58
C ALA A 243 -16.34 -5.41 7.17
N GLU A 244 -15.91 -6.66 7.03
CA GLU A 244 -16.80 -7.78 6.68
C GLU A 244 -17.71 -8.15 7.86
N LYS A 245 -17.16 -8.17 9.08
CA LYS A 245 -17.94 -8.34 10.32
C LYS A 245 -18.97 -7.22 10.49
N CYS A 246 -18.59 -5.98 10.20
CA CYS A 246 -19.49 -4.83 10.23
C CYS A 246 -20.63 -4.94 9.22
N ARG A 247 -20.33 -5.31 7.97
CA ARG A 247 -21.38 -5.56 6.96
C ARG A 247 -22.32 -6.68 7.38
N GLN A 248 -21.80 -7.74 7.97
CA GLN A 248 -22.62 -8.84 8.50
C GLN A 248 -23.54 -8.37 9.63
N ALA A 249 -23.02 -7.63 10.62
CA ALA A 249 -23.82 -7.06 11.70
C ALA A 249 -24.90 -6.10 11.17
N TYR A 250 -24.58 -5.34 10.12
CA TYR A 250 -25.54 -4.46 9.45
C TYR A 250 -26.67 -5.26 8.80
N PHE A 251 -26.35 -6.35 8.09
CA PHE A 251 -27.39 -7.24 7.54
C PHE A 251 -28.27 -7.88 8.62
N GLU A 252 -27.70 -8.28 9.76
CA GLU A 252 -28.49 -8.83 10.86
C GLU A 252 -29.40 -7.78 11.51
N TYR A 253 -28.92 -6.54 11.69
CA TYR A 253 -29.76 -5.43 12.13
C TYR A 253 -30.93 -5.19 11.16
N LEU A 254 -30.71 -5.22 9.85
CA LEU A 254 -31.79 -5.03 8.86
C LEU A 254 -32.83 -6.15 8.89
N LYS A 255 -32.45 -7.39 9.21
CA LYS A 255 -33.37 -8.53 9.32
C LYS A 255 -34.22 -8.44 10.58
N GLU A 256 -33.59 -8.11 11.71
CA GLU A 256 -34.24 -8.05 13.02
C GLU A 256 -33.78 -6.80 13.79
N PRO A 257 -34.37 -5.62 13.49
CA PRO A 257 -34.03 -4.38 14.18
C PRO A 257 -34.41 -4.44 15.65
N SER A 258 -33.42 -4.31 16.54
CA SER A 258 -33.60 -4.30 17.99
C SER A 258 -32.45 -3.52 18.64
N ASP A 259 -32.60 -3.15 19.92
CA ASP A 259 -31.50 -2.52 20.67
C ASP A 259 -30.27 -3.43 20.73
N PHE A 260 -30.48 -4.76 20.80
CA PHE A 260 -29.40 -5.74 20.80
C PHE A 260 -28.65 -5.78 19.47
N SER A 261 -29.36 -5.91 18.33
CA SER A 261 -28.72 -5.94 17.01
C SER A 261 -28.11 -4.59 16.63
N ARG A 262 -28.66 -3.47 17.11
CA ARG A 262 -28.09 -2.13 16.96
C ARG A 262 -26.77 -2.01 17.70
N GLU A 263 -26.69 -2.52 18.93
CA GLU A 263 -25.45 -2.49 19.70
C GLU A 263 -24.36 -3.37 19.09
N MET A 264 -24.71 -4.57 18.62
CA MET A 264 -23.79 -5.43 17.87
C MET A 264 -23.25 -4.74 16.61
N LEU A 265 -24.10 -3.98 15.90
CA LEU A 265 -23.66 -3.17 14.77
C LEU A 265 -22.74 -2.03 15.20
N ARG A 266 -23.02 -1.37 16.33
CA ARG A 266 -22.19 -0.28 16.85
C ARG A 266 -20.77 -0.76 17.14
N GLU A 267 -20.65 -1.85 17.89
CA GLU A 267 -19.35 -2.46 18.21
C GLU A 267 -18.58 -2.86 16.94
N ALA A 268 -19.26 -3.49 15.98
CA ALA A 268 -18.62 -3.91 14.72
C ALA A 268 -18.21 -2.71 13.86
N TYR A 269 -18.97 -1.62 13.84
CA TYR A 269 -18.67 -0.40 13.10
C TYR A 269 -17.50 0.37 13.72
N GLU A 270 -17.47 0.51 15.04
CA GLU A 270 -16.36 1.19 15.75
C GLU A 270 -15.03 0.40 15.67
N ALA A 271 -15.10 -0.93 15.47
CA ALA A 271 -13.94 -1.77 15.23
C ALA A 271 -13.30 -1.56 13.85
N VAL A 272 -14.03 -0.99 12.87
CA VAL A 272 -13.48 -0.60 11.57
C VAL A 272 -12.66 0.68 11.74
N PRO A 273 -11.43 0.76 11.20
CA PRO A 273 -10.64 1.99 11.19
C PRO A 273 -11.45 3.15 10.60
N GLU A 274 -11.41 4.32 11.21
CA GLU A 274 -12.29 5.44 10.87
C GLU A 274 -12.20 5.86 9.40
N HIS A 275 -10.98 6.00 8.87
CA HIS A 275 -10.74 6.34 7.46
C HIS A 275 -11.20 5.25 6.49
N GLU A 276 -11.37 4.01 6.95
CA GLU A 276 -11.88 2.90 6.15
C GLU A 276 -13.41 2.79 6.17
N ARG A 277 -14.10 3.37 7.16
CA ARG A 277 -15.56 3.24 7.33
C ARG A 277 -16.31 3.68 6.08
N ARG A 278 -15.83 4.73 5.39
CA ARG A 278 -16.39 5.21 4.11
C ARG A 278 -16.51 4.14 3.01
N TYR A 279 -15.79 3.03 3.11
CA TYR A 279 -15.83 1.91 2.16
C TYR A 279 -16.80 0.79 2.58
N LEU A 280 -17.57 0.97 3.65
CA LEU A 280 -18.55 -0.02 4.12
C LEU A 280 -19.76 -0.15 3.19
N GLY A 281 -20.20 0.95 2.57
CA GLY A 281 -21.21 0.97 1.51
C GLY A 281 -20.61 1.25 0.12
N ASP A 282 -21.45 1.72 -0.80
CA ASP A 282 -21.04 2.06 -2.17
C ASP A 282 -20.46 3.49 -2.26
N MET A 283 -20.06 3.89 -3.46
CA MET A 283 -19.42 5.19 -3.70
C MET A 283 -20.31 6.40 -3.36
N ASP A 284 -21.64 6.24 -3.43
CA ASP A 284 -22.59 7.31 -3.20
C ASP A 284 -23.00 7.38 -1.74
N SER A 285 -23.33 6.23 -1.15
CA SER A 285 -23.84 6.12 0.22
C SER A 285 -22.74 6.08 1.28
N LYS A 286 -21.54 5.61 0.94
CA LYS A 286 -20.42 5.41 1.87
C LYS A 286 -20.90 4.70 3.15
N ASP A 287 -20.67 5.27 4.31
CA ASP A 287 -21.14 4.76 5.59
C ASP A 287 -22.35 5.51 6.16
N TYR A 288 -23.02 6.34 5.35
CA TYR A 288 -24.13 7.17 5.81
C TYR A 288 -25.22 6.36 6.51
N ASP A 289 -25.62 5.21 5.97
CA ASP A 289 -26.69 4.42 6.58
C ASP A 289 -26.28 3.81 7.93
N TYR A 290 -25.00 3.45 8.08
CA TYR A 290 -24.45 3.00 9.36
C TYR A 290 -24.50 4.13 10.38
N TYR A 291 -24.00 5.31 10.00
CA TYR A 291 -24.01 6.48 10.86
C TYR A 291 -25.45 6.87 11.27
N ARG A 292 -26.38 6.87 10.32
CA ARG A 292 -27.80 7.14 10.55
C ARG A 292 -28.42 6.18 11.57
N ILE A 293 -28.18 4.87 11.43
CA ILE A 293 -28.71 3.86 12.34
C ILE A 293 -28.13 4.01 13.76
N LEU A 294 -26.84 4.33 13.86
CA LEU A 294 -26.12 4.30 15.13
C LEU A 294 -26.22 5.61 15.90
N TYR A 295 -26.10 6.74 15.23
CA TYR A 295 -25.84 8.04 15.85
C TYR A 295 -26.88 9.12 15.52
N THR A 296 -27.92 8.79 14.76
CA THR A 296 -29.05 9.71 14.53
C THR A 296 -30.40 9.03 14.83
N ASP A 297 -31.46 9.84 14.92
CA ASP A 297 -32.84 9.36 15.04
C ASP A 297 -33.55 9.35 13.67
N ASP A 298 -32.82 9.57 12.57
CA ASP A 298 -33.41 9.71 11.25
C ASP A 298 -33.90 8.36 10.73
N LYS A 299 -35.18 8.34 10.35
CA LYS A 299 -35.79 7.16 9.72
C LYS A 299 -35.42 7.12 8.24
N ARG A 300 -35.24 5.91 7.71
CA ARG A 300 -35.04 5.70 6.28
C ARG A 300 -36.28 6.21 5.55
N GLU A 301 -36.10 7.14 4.61
CA GLU A 301 -37.16 7.48 3.66
C GLU A 301 -37.43 6.24 2.79
N VAL A 302 -38.71 5.88 2.67
CA VAL A 302 -39.19 4.68 1.95
C VAL A 302 -39.81 5.10 0.63
#